data_AF-A0A8U1H7U6-F1
#
_entry.id   AF-A0A8U1H7U6-F1
#
_cell.length_a   1.000
_cell.length_b   1.000
_cell.length_c   1.000
_cell.angle_alpha   90.00
_cell.angle_beta   90.00
_cell.angle_gamma   90.00
#
_symmetry.space_group_name_H-M   'P 1'
#
loop_
_entity.id
_entity.type
_entity.pdbx_description
1 polymer ?
#
loop_
_entity_poly.entity_id
_entity_poly.type
_entity_poly.pdbx_seq_one_letter_code
_entity_poly.pdbx_strand_id
1 'polypeptide(L)'
;MGEASPIAKEPTQGPPGALYQTQWEERLVDSEDEEEKHFCMLMESLGASNVFEDPGEVRSLWAQLRRDEPHLLYNFEEFLARVILQITGANQERMEMESALKRKSATHDDEIHRLYEEMEQQIKNEKDRILLQDSERFLSRSQDLEDQLSSKERELNQIFQKQRRWEHQCRELHSEQHVTKVENVALKQTNEELAQELEHTSQELSLAQEQLVLLQEQSSHLNQEREMEMYRVTEGLQREQASLLKQLDLLREMNKHLRDERDMCSYQKLRNTVKNPACNPRPGSKTLNPFDRKAFSEDEEVVLPHSKRKSPGGVNGYSLEDVVDSRPLQRIISIEEDHLPQLLQDNYQTQLWEWHEEAEEEEHIELQMTSINPPSSPTMEQQPVDTRETEMPTSPRGQPVGKETMGNEEVAALAPDRLFKIVLVGNSSVGKTSLLRRFCDDCFYPGTSATVGIDYSVKTIRVDNSQVALQMWDTAGQERYRSITKQFFRKADGVIVMYDITAEQSFTAVRQWLTSVQEGAGEDIPIMLLGNKMDRGSERKVQTRVGEKLAKDCQLIFYECSACSGQNVVDSMVNLARILKEQEDREKEKTIHLVNSPSQKKRSCC
;
A
#
# COMPACT_ATOMS: atom_id res chain seq x y z
N MET A 1 49.49 61.21 21.04
CA MET A 1 49.20 61.88 22.33
C MET A 1 49.46 60.89 23.44
N GLY A 2 50.06 61.32 24.55
CA GLY A 2 50.59 60.43 25.59
C GLY A 2 51.97 60.91 26.05
N GLU A 3 51.98 61.99 26.83
CA GLU A 3 53.20 62.62 27.35
C GLU A 3 53.64 61.98 28.67
N ALA A 4 54.92 62.07 29.00
CA ALA A 4 55.45 61.80 30.34
C ALA A 4 56.64 62.74 30.63
N SER A 5 56.53 63.56 31.67
CA SER A 5 57.53 64.58 32.02
C SER A 5 58.67 64.05 32.90
N PRO A 6 59.87 64.66 32.85
CA PRO A 6 61.02 64.27 33.68
C PRO A 6 60.95 64.84 35.11
N ILE A 7 61.80 64.30 35.99
CA ILE A 7 62.01 64.79 37.37
C ILE A 7 63.44 65.35 37.49
N ALA A 8 63.57 66.59 37.97
CA ALA A 8 64.85 67.24 38.24
C ALA A 8 65.30 67.04 39.70
N LYS A 9 66.58 67.29 39.99
CA LYS A 9 67.12 67.51 41.34
C LYS A 9 68.09 68.68 41.35
N GLU A 10 68.07 69.45 42.43
CA GLU A 10 68.85 70.67 42.62
C GLU A 10 70.27 70.41 43.18
N PRO A 11 71.21 71.36 43.02
CA PRO A 11 72.60 71.22 43.43
C PRO A 11 72.85 71.56 44.90
N THR A 12 74.05 71.24 45.39
CA THR A 12 74.58 71.71 46.68
C THR A 12 75.86 72.52 46.48
N GLN A 13 76.03 73.60 47.26
CA GLN A 13 77.14 74.56 47.14
C GLN A 13 78.29 74.23 48.10
N GLY A 14 79.52 74.53 47.67
CA GLY A 14 80.74 74.50 48.51
C GLY A 14 81.44 75.88 48.59
N PRO A 15 82.33 76.10 49.57
CA PRO A 15 82.78 77.46 49.93
C PRO A 15 83.91 78.04 49.06
N PRO A 16 84.06 79.38 49.01
CA PRO A 16 85.06 80.05 48.16
C PRO A 16 86.48 80.00 48.76
N GLY A 17 87.46 79.53 47.99
CA GLY A 17 88.85 79.40 48.47
C GLY A 17 89.94 79.24 47.40
N ALA A 18 89.70 79.69 46.15
CA ALA A 18 90.61 79.44 45.01
C ALA A 18 91.06 80.69 44.22
N LEU A 19 90.72 81.91 44.69
CA LEU A 19 90.80 83.16 43.91
C LEU A 19 92.23 83.70 43.61
N TYR A 20 93.26 82.88 43.77
CA TYR A 20 94.66 83.20 43.44
C TYR A 20 95.35 82.15 42.56
N GLN A 21 94.65 81.08 42.18
CA GLN A 21 95.16 80.06 41.27
C GLN A 21 94.62 80.21 39.84
N THR A 22 93.35 80.64 39.72
CA THR A 22 92.65 80.85 38.44
C THR A 22 93.41 81.74 37.45
N GLN A 23 94.13 82.76 37.92
CA GLN A 23 94.84 83.73 37.06
C GLN A 23 96.10 83.15 36.36
N TRP A 24 96.56 81.96 36.76
CA TRP A 24 97.57 81.20 36.02
C TRP A 24 96.96 80.16 35.09
N GLU A 25 95.80 79.62 35.45
CA GLU A 25 95.04 78.63 34.66
C GLU A 25 94.37 79.30 33.44
N GLU A 26 93.82 80.52 33.58
CA GLU A 26 93.27 81.33 32.46
C GLU A 26 94.24 81.44 31.28
N ARG A 27 95.53 81.64 31.55
CA ARG A 27 96.58 81.81 30.52
C ARG A 27 97.00 80.53 29.80
N LEU A 28 96.61 79.36 30.31
CA LEU A 28 96.84 78.08 29.64
C LEU A 28 95.61 77.71 28.79
N VAL A 29 94.41 77.91 29.34
CA VAL A 29 93.14 77.72 28.62
C VAL A 29 93.08 78.59 27.35
N ASP A 30 93.50 79.87 27.43
CA ASP A 30 93.59 80.80 26.28
C ASP A 30 94.42 80.24 25.10
N SER A 31 95.33 79.29 25.34
CA SER A 31 96.15 78.66 24.28
C SER A 31 95.52 77.40 23.69
N GLU A 32 94.85 76.58 24.51
CA GLU A 32 94.14 75.38 24.06
C GLU A 32 92.85 75.74 23.30
N ASP A 33 92.17 76.82 23.70
CA ASP A 33 91.01 77.39 23.01
C ASP A 33 91.37 78.01 21.64
N GLU A 34 92.60 78.48 21.42
CA GLU A 34 93.03 78.93 20.08
C GLU A 34 93.46 77.76 19.20
N GLU A 35 94.07 76.70 19.76
CA GLU A 35 94.30 75.45 19.04
C GLU A 35 92.97 74.76 18.64
N GLU A 36 91.96 74.79 19.51
CA GLU A 36 90.56 74.42 19.23
C GLU A 36 90.01 75.16 18.00
N LYS A 37 89.97 76.50 18.05
CA LYS A 37 89.41 77.34 16.97
C LYS A 37 90.15 77.13 15.65
N HIS A 38 91.48 77.01 15.68
CA HIS A 38 92.25 76.76 14.46
C HIS A 38 91.99 75.37 13.86
N PHE A 39 91.89 74.31 14.68
CA PHE A 39 91.55 72.97 14.18
C PHE A 39 90.12 72.92 13.61
N CYS A 40 89.16 73.57 14.28
CA CYS A 40 87.79 73.67 13.80
C CYS A 40 87.71 74.45 12.48
N MET A 41 88.39 75.60 12.35
CA MET A 41 88.47 76.33 11.07
C MET A 41 89.12 75.51 9.94
N LEU A 42 90.15 74.70 10.25
CA LEU A 42 90.72 73.77 9.28
C LEU A 42 89.68 72.74 8.84
N MET A 43 89.02 72.07 9.78
CA MET A 43 88.01 71.05 9.50
C MET A 43 86.81 71.62 8.74
N GLU A 44 86.37 72.85 9.04
CA GLU A 44 85.35 73.55 8.25
C GLU A 44 85.84 73.88 6.83
N SER A 45 87.08 74.35 6.67
CA SER A 45 87.68 74.64 5.35
C SER A 45 87.85 73.38 4.47
N LEU A 46 88.00 72.21 5.09
CA LEU A 46 88.04 70.91 4.44
C LEU A 46 86.65 70.26 4.27
N GLY A 47 85.57 70.90 4.73
CA GLY A 47 84.20 70.36 4.67
C GLY A 47 83.96 69.14 5.58
N ALA A 48 84.76 69.00 6.63
CA ALA A 48 84.99 67.76 7.36
C ALA A 48 84.26 67.64 8.71
N SER A 49 83.51 68.66 9.11
CA SER A 49 83.04 68.87 10.50
C SER A 49 82.21 67.73 11.11
N ASN A 50 81.66 66.82 10.28
CA ASN A 50 80.91 65.63 10.71
C ASN A 50 81.38 64.34 10.00
N VAL A 51 82.63 64.29 9.52
CA VAL A 51 83.16 63.17 8.70
C VAL A 51 83.80 62.06 9.55
N PHE A 52 84.21 62.36 10.78
CA PHE A 52 84.77 61.40 11.73
C PHE A 52 83.90 61.31 12.99
N GLU A 53 83.69 60.09 13.50
CA GLU A 53 82.85 59.86 14.70
C GLU A 53 83.57 60.28 16.00
N ASP A 54 84.90 60.26 16.02
CA ASP A 54 85.74 60.88 17.05
C ASP A 54 86.88 61.69 16.39
N PRO A 55 86.83 63.04 16.44
CA PRO A 55 87.89 63.89 15.91
C PRO A 55 89.07 64.11 16.91
N GLY A 56 88.98 63.60 18.14
CA GLY A 56 89.94 63.88 19.22
C GLY A 56 91.35 63.38 18.93
N GLU A 57 91.50 62.15 18.42
CA GLU A 57 92.80 61.62 18.02
C GLU A 57 93.44 62.45 16.90
N VAL A 58 92.68 62.76 15.84
CA VAL A 58 93.13 63.57 14.70
C VAL A 58 93.57 64.98 15.14
N ARG A 59 92.81 65.59 16.05
CA ARG A 59 93.15 66.90 16.65
C ARG A 59 94.44 66.83 17.45
N SER A 60 94.61 65.82 18.31
CA SER A 60 95.81 65.69 19.14
C SER A 60 97.08 65.54 18.30
N LEU A 61 97.00 64.76 17.22
CA LEU A 61 98.09 64.57 16.25
C LEU A 61 98.40 65.85 15.47
N TRP A 62 97.37 66.59 15.04
CA TRP A 62 97.53 67.89 14.37
C TRP A 62 98.19 68.95 15.28
N ALA A 63 97.73 69.07 16.53
CA ALA A 63 98.30 69.99 17.51
C ALA A 63 99.74 69.63 17.86
N GLN A 64 100.09 68.35 17.95
CA GLN A 64 101.46 67.91 18.15
C GLN A 64 102.35 68.23 16.94
N LEU A 65 101.93 67.89 15.72
CA LEU A 65 102.66 68.23 14.48
C LEU A 65 102.90 69.73 14.32
N ARG A 66 101.93 70.57 14.73
CA ARG A 66 102.02 72.04 14.68
C ARG A 66 103.07 72.61 15.66
N ARG A 67 103.32 71.92 16.79
CA ARG A 67 104.31 72.33 17.81
C ARG A 67 105.70 71.75 17.57
N ASP A 68 105.79 70.45 17.26
CA ASP A 68 107.07 69.72 17.23
C ASP A 68 107.73 69.76 15.84
N GLU A 69 106.98 69.51 14.76
CA GLU A 69 107.52 69.42 13.38
C GLU A 69 106.65 70.16 12.33
N PRO A 70 106.60 71.51 12.36
CA PRO A 70 105.71 72.30 11.50
C PRO A 70 105.99 72.16 9.99
N HIS A 71 107.10 71.53 9.60
CA HIS A 71 107.45 71.25 8.21
C HIS A 71 106.69 70.04 7.62
N LEU A 72 106.10 69.18 8.46
CA LEU A 72 105.26 68.05 8.03
C LEU A 72 103.76 68.36 8.06
N LEU A 73 103.36 69.43 8.76
CA LEU A 73 101.95 69.81 8.96
C LEU A 73 101.17 69.89 7.64
N TYR A 74 101.73 70.56 6.63
CA TYR A 74 101.11 70.68 5.30
C TYR A 74 100.83 69.33 4.62
N ASN A 75 101.74 68.35 4.76
CA ASN A 75 101.57 67.02 4.19
C ASN A 75 100.46 66.24 4.91
N PHE A 76 100.30 66.47 6.21
CA PHE A 76 99.23 65.88 7.02
C PHE A 76 97.87 66.53 6.71
N GLU A 77 97.83 67.85 6.53
CA GLU A 77 96.63 68.58 6.10
C GLU A 77 96.19 68.17 4.68
N GLU A 78 97.14 67.98 3.73
CA GLU A 78 96.84 67.45 2.41
C GLU A 78 96.35 65.99 2.46
N PHE A 79 96.95 65.16 3.33
CA PHE A 79 96.48 63.78 3.56
C PHE A 79 95.05 63.75 4.10
N LEU A 80 94.75 64.56 5.13
CA LEU A 80 93.40 64.70 5.66
C LEU A 80 92.43 65.16 4.56
N ALA A 81 92.76 66.20 3.80
CA ALA A 81 91.93 66.69 2.71
C ALA A 81 91.57 65.59 1.69
N ARG A 82 92.54 64.74 1.32
CA ARG A 82 92.33 63.60 0.41
C ARG A 82 91.45 62.50 1.03
N VAL A 83 91.65 62.18 2.31
CA VAL A 83 90.83 61.18 3.05
C VAL A 83 89.39 61.66 3.22
N ILE A 84 89.21 62.92 3.62
CA ILE A 84 87.90 63.58 3.77
C ILE A 84 87.16 63.60 2.44
N LEU A 85 87.83 63.93 1.33
CA LEU A 85 87.24 63.92 -0.02
C LEU A 85 86.82 62.50 -0.46
N GLN A 86 87.59 61.46 -0.11
CA GLN A 86 87.21 60.07 -0.37
C GLN A 86 86.01 59.61 0.48
N ILE A 87 85.98 59.93 1.78
CA ILE A 87 84.88 59.54 2.69
C ILE A 87 83.59 60.28 2.32
N THR A 88 83.66 61.58 1.99
CA THR A 88 82.49 62.35 1.54
C THR A 88 81.99 61.87 0.18
N GLY A 89 82.88 61.57 -0.77
CA GLY A 89 82.53 60.94 -2.05
C GLY A 89 81.82 59.59 -1.88
N ALA A 90 82.40 58.67 -1.10
CA ALA A 90 81.80 57.36 -0.83
C ALA A 90 80.45 57.46 -0.08
N ASN A 91 80.29 58.46 0.81
CA ASN A 91 79.02 58.73 1.47
C ASN A 91 77.95 59.26 0.50
N GLN A 92 78.34 60.13 -0.45
CA GLN A 92 77.46 60.62 -1.51
C GLN A 92 77.03 59.48 -2.44
N GLU A 93 77.96 58.64 -2.91
CA GLU A 93 77.67 57.45 -3.71
C GLU A 93 76.72 56.48 -2.98
N ARG A 94 76.94 56.24 -1.68
CA ARG A 94 76.03 55.46 -0.83
C ARG A 94 74.63 56.06 -0.77
N MET A 95 74.53 57.37 -0.54
CA MET A 95 73.23 58.08 -0.47
C MET A 95 72.49 58.05 -1.82
N GLU A 96 73.23 58.17 -2.93
CA GLU A 96 72.67 58.05 -4.28
C GLU A 96 72.16 56.63 -4.56
N MET A 97 72.95 55.59 -4.22
CA MET A 97 72.51 54.19 -4.32
C MET A 97 71.30 53.89 -3.43
N GLU A 98 71.27 54.37 -2.19
CA GLU A 98 70.08 54.26 -1.33
C GLU A 98 68.86 54.96 -1.95
N SER A 99 69.03 56.15 -2.54
CA SER A 99 67.94 56.86 -3.22
C SER A 99 67.43 56.09 -4.43
N ALA A 100 68.31 55.40 -5.16
CA ALA A 100 67.98 54.59 -6.32
C ALA A 100 67.26 53.31 -5.91
N LEU A 101 67.74 52.65 -4.85
CA LEU A 101 67.11 51.46 -4.27
C LEU A 101 65.72 51.77 -3.69
N LYS A 102 65.55 52.87 -2.94
CA LYS A 102 64.26 53.31 -2.39
C LYS A 102 63.25 53.64 -3.50
N ARG A 103 63.67 54.35 -4.55
CA ARG A 103 62.85 54.56 -5.77
C ARG A 103 62.51 53.25 -6.48
N LYS A 104 63.46 52.30 -6.53
CA LYS A 104 63.23 50.99 -7.14
C LYS A 104 62.26 50.13 -6.32
N SER A 105 62.32 50.12 -4.99
CA SER A 105 61.30 49.46 -4.16
C SER A 105 59.92 50.02 -4.50
N ALA A 106 59.72 51.34 -4.32
CA ALA A 106 58.44 52.00 -4.55
C ALA A 106 57.84 51.68 -5.92
N THR A 107 58.66 51.68 -6.99
CA THR A 107 58.15 51.32 -8.34
C THR A 107 57.73 49.86 -8.51
N HIS A 108 58.33 48.90 -7.78
CA HIS A 108 57.83 47.52 -7.73
C HIS A 108 56.60 47.41 -6.81
N ASP A 109 56.60 48.12 -5.68
CA ASP A 109 55.47 48.15 -4.74
C ASP A 109 54.20 48.71 -5.45
N ASP A 110 54.34 49.79 -6.23
CA ASP A 110 53.31 50.37 -7.11
C ASP A 110 52.84 49.41 -8.22
N GLU A 111 53.72 48.55 -8.74
CA GLU A 111 53.40 47.55 -9.77
C GLU A 111 52.65 46.36 -9.17
N ILE A 112 53.10 45.89 -8.00
CA ILE A 112 52.44 44.85 -7.20
C ILE A 112 51.03 45.30 -6.80
N HIS A 113 50.85 46.54 -6.33
CA HIS A 113 49.53 47.07 -6.00
C HIS A 113 48.56 47.08 -7.20
N ARG A 114 49.00 47.52 -8.39
CA ARG A 114 48.17 47.49 -9.61
C ARG A 114 47.79 46.06 -10.02
N LEU A 115 48.72 45.10 -9.92
CA LEU A 115 48.43 43.68 -10.19
C LEU A 115 47.41 43.09 -9.20
N TYR A 116 47.43 43.52 -7.93
CA TYR A 116 46.40 43.13 -6.95
C TYR A 116 45.03 43.74 -7.29
N GLU A 117 44.95 45.02 -7.65
CA GLU A 117 43.69 45.68 -8.06
C GLU A 117 43.09 45.05 -9.32
N GLU A 118 43.91 44.78 -10.35
CA GLU A 118 43.47 44.09 -11.56
C GLU A 118 42.96 42.67 -11.26
N MET A 119 43.66 41.92 -10.41
CA MET A 119 43.25 40.57 -10.00
C MET A 119 41.94 40.60 -9.18
N GLU A 120 41.78 41.53 -8.24
CA GLU A 120 40.55 41.65 -7.44
C GLU A 120 39.36 42.03 -8.32
N GLN A 121 39.54 42.95 -9.28
CA GLN A 121 38.48 43.32 -10.23
C GLN A 121 38.13 42.16 -11.18
N GLN A 122 39.09 41.34 -11.61
CA GLN A 122 38.80 40.11 -12.37
C GLN A 122 38.01 39.09 -11.52
N ILE A 123 38.45 38.86 -10.27
CA ILE A 123 37.75 37.98 -9.32
C ILE A 123 36.31 38.46 -9.07
N LYS A 124 36.10 39.77 -8.98
CA LYS A 124 34.76 40.37 -8.83
C LYS A 124 33.91 40.14 -10.08
N ASN A 125 34.40 40.50 -11.26
CA ASN A 125 33.68 40.31 -12.53
C ASN A 125 33.26 38.85 -12.75
N GLU A 126 34.14 37.89 -12.40
CA GLU A 126 33.85 36.47 -12.54
C GLU A 126 32.83 35.97 -11.50
N LYS A 127 32.90 36.44 -10.24
CA LYS A 127 31.86 36.17 -9.23
C LYS A 127 30.49 36.68 -9.68
N ASP A 128 30.43 37.92 -10.17
CA ASP A 128 29.19 38.55 -10.63
C ASP A 128 28.61 37.79 -11.85
N ARG A 129 29.48 37.31 -12.75
CA ARG A 129 29.09 36.45 -13.90
C ARG A 129 28.51 35.11 -13.45
N ILE A 130 29.14 34.43 -12.48
CA ILE A 130 28.65 33.16 -11.93
C ILE A 130 27.31 33.37 -11.21
N LEU A 131 27.19 34.42 -10.41
CA LEU A 131 25.96 34.77 -9.69
C LEU A 131 24.78 34.99 -10.65
N LEU A 132 25.01 35.70 -11.76
CA LEU A 132 23.98 35.91 -12.78
C LEU A 132 23.57 34.57 -13.42
N GLN A 133 24.53 33.76 -13.86
CA GLN A 133 24.27 32.47 -14.49
C GLN A 133 23.55 31.48 -13.55
N ASP A 134 23.87 31.47 -12.26
CA ASP A 134 23.18 30.62 -11.29
C ASP A 134 21.78 31.13 -10.94
N SER A 135 21.53 32.44 -10.99
CA SER A 135 20.16 32.98 -10.86
C SER A 135 19.28 32.67 -12.08
N GLU A 136 19.82 32.75 -13.30
CA GLU A 136 19.14 32.31 -14.53
C GLU A 136 18.80 30.81 -14.49
N ARG A 137 19.75 29.96 -14.08
CA ARG A 137 19.54 28.51 -13.86
C ARG A 137 18.47 28.24 -12.81
N PHE A 138 18.47 29.00 -11.71
CA PHE A 138 17.48 28.85 -10.65
C PHE A 138 16.07 29.22 -11.15
N LEU A 139 15.92 30.35 -11.84
CA LEU A 139 14.65 30.78 -12.43
C LEU A 139 14.10 29.77 -13.44
N SER A 140 14.92 29.32 -14.40
CA SER A 140 14.53 28.28 -15.36
C SER A 140 14.06 27.00 -14.65
N ARG A 141 14.76 26.59 -13.58
CA ARG A 141 14.42 25.38 -12.83
C ARG A 141 13.19 25.55 -11.94
N SER A 142 12.90 26.75 -11.43
CA SER A 142 11.64 27.04 -10.73
C SER A 142 10.47 26.90 -11.70
N GLN A 143 10.59 27.51 -12.88
CA GLN A 143 9.57 27.44 -13.93
C GLN A 143 9.33 25.98 -14.40
N ASP A 144 10.40 25.20 -14.63
CA ASP A 144 10.28 23.76 -14.94
C ASP A 144 9.52 22.97 -13.87
N LEU A 145 9.66 23.35 -12.59
CA LEU A 145 8.99 22.70 -11.46
C LEU A 145 7.53 23.18 -11.31
N GLU A 146 7.24 24.46 -11.55
CA GLU A 146 5.89 25.02 -11.58
C GLU A 146 5.06 24.40 -12.72
N ASP A 147 5.63 24.24 -13.92
CA ASP A 147 4.98 23.55 -15.04
C ASP A 147 4.70 22.07 -14.73
N GLN A 148 5.64 21.37 -14.07
CA GLN A 148 5.45 20.00 -13.61
C GLN A 148 4.35 19.90 -12.54
N LEU A 149 4.32 20.82 -11.57
CA LEU A 149 3.28 20.90 -10.54
C LEU A 149 1.90 21.14 -11.16
N SER A 150 1.78 22.09 -12.10
CA SER A 150 0.52 22.33 -12.83
C SER A 150 0.04 21.08 -13.58
N SER A 151 0.98 20.26 -14.08
CA SER A 151 0.64 19.01 -14.77
C SER A 151 0.18 17.92 -13.81
N LYS A 152 0.81 17.80 -12.63
CA LYS A 152 0.36 16.87 -11.60
C LYS A 152 -0.94 17.29 -10.94
N GLU A 153 -1.21 18.59 -10.80
CA GLU A 153 -2.52 19.09 -10.39
C GLU A 153 -3.61 18.77 -11.43
N ARG A 154 -3.32 18.91 -12.73
CA ARG A 154 -4.25 18.50 -13.80
C ARG A 154 -4.52 16.99 -13.81
N GLU A 155 -3.50 16.16 -13.63
CA GLU A 155 -3.65 14.70 -13.50
C GLU A 155 -4.51 14.32 -12.26
N LEU A 156 -4.20 14.91 -11.11
CA LEU A 156 -4.90 14.70 -9.84
C LEU A 156 -6.38 15.12 -9.92
N ASN A 157 -6.68 16.26 -10.53
CA ASN A 157 -8.06 16.69 -10.77
C ASN A 157 -8.82 15.72 -11.68
N GLN A 158 -8.18 15.15 -12.72
CA GLN A 158 -8.80 14.13 -13.56
C GLN A 158 -9.08 12.82 -12.78
N ILE A 159 -8.21 12.45 -11.83
CA ILE A 159 -8.42 11.31 -10.95
C ILE A 159 -9.61 11.56 -10.01
N PHE A 160 -9.72 12.74 -9.37
CA PHE A 160 -10.89 13.09 -8.56
C PHE A 160 -12.20 13.12 -9.37
N GLN A 161 -12.18 13.56 -10.63
CA GLN A 161 -13.33 13.47 -11.54
C GLN A 161 -13.69 12.04 -11.97
N LYS A 162 -12.74 11.09 -11.93
CA LYS A 162 -13.02 9.66 -12.12
C LYS A 162 -13.61 9.07 -10.83
N GLN A 163 -12.97 9.32 -9.69
CA GLN A 163 -13.44 8.88 -8.37
C GLN A 163 -14.90 9.29 -8.11
N ARG A 164 -15.25 10.58 -8.26
CA ARG A 164 -16.62 11.07 -8.05
C ARG A 164 -17.67 10.40 -8.94
N ARG A 165 -17.30 9.93 -10.13
CA ARG A 165 -18.21 9.16 -11.02
C ARG A 165 -18.40 7.74 -10.53
N TRP A 166 -17.33 7.04 -10.16
CA TRP A 166 -17.44 5.72 -9.53
C TRP A 166 -18.21 5.78 -8.21
N GLU A 167 -17.98 6.79 -7.36
CA GLU A 167 -18.77 7.05 -6.15
C GLU A 167 -20.25 7.33 -6.41
N HIS A 168 -20.61 7.84 -7.58
CA HIS A 168 -22.01 8.04 -7.99
C HIS A 168 -22.62 6.71 -8.42
N GLN A 169 -21.97 6.00 -9.35
CA GLN A 169 -22.40 4.69 -9.86
C GLN A 169 -22.51 3.64 -8.76
N CYS A 170 -21.59 3.63 -7.78
CA CYS A 170 -21.71 2.76 -6.61
C CYS A 170 -22.97 3.09 -5.78
N ARG A 171 -23.31 4.37 -5.58
CA ARG A 171 -24.53 4.76 -4.84
C ARG A 171 -25.81 4.42 -5.60
N GLU A 172 -25.81 4.61 -6.92
CA GLU A 172 -26.92 4.19 -7.79
C GLU A 172 -27.15 2.67 -7.68
N LEU A 173 -26.11 1.86 -7.90
CA LEU A 173 -26.19 0.40 -7.79
C LEU A 173 -26.59 -0.08 -6.38
N HIS A 174 -26.15 0.58 -5.30
CA HIS A 174 -26.61 0.25 -3.95
C HIS A 174 -28.09 0.60 -3.74
N SER A 175 -28.60 1.68 -4.35
CA SER A 175 -30.02 2.03 -4.29
C SER A 175 -30.89 1.06 -5.09
N GLU A 176 -30.45 0.65 -6.29
CA GLU A 176 -31.11 -0.39 -7.10
C GLU A 176 -31.10 -1.75 -6.38
N GLN A 177 -29.98 -2.11 -5.73
CA GLN A 177 -29.91 -3.33 -4.91
C GLN A 177 -30.83 -3.25 -3.68
N HIS A 178 -31.05 -2.07 -3.10
CA HIS A 178 -31.98 -1.90 -1.99
C HIS A 178 -33.44 -2.02 -2.45
N VAL A 179 -33.82 -1.37 -3.55
CA VAL A 179 -35.17 -1.47 -4.14
C VAL A 179 -35.49 -2.93 -4.50
N THR A 180 -34.61 -3.59 -5.25
CA THR A 180 -34.81 -5.00 -5.64
C THR A 180 -34.83 -5.96 -4.44
N LYS A 181 -34.11 -5.67 -3.34
CA LYS A 181 -34.26 -6.43 -2.08
C LYS A 181 -35.65 -6.26 -1.46
N VAL A 182 -36.17 -5.03 -1.41
CA VAL A 182 -37.53 -4.76 -0.89
C VAL A 182 -38.61 -5.43 -1.75
N GLU A 183 -38.49 -5.35 -3.08
CA GLU A 183 -39.39 -6.02 -4.03
C GLU A 183 -39.37 -7.55 -3.84
N ASN A 184 -38.20 -8.16 -3.64
CA ASN A 184 -38.09 -9.59 -3.38
C ASN A 184 -38.72 -10.00 -2.04
N VAL A 185 -38.68 -9.16 -1.00
CA VAL A 185 -39.38 -9.43 0.27
C VAL A 185 -40.90 -9.36 0.09
N ALA A 186 -41.41 -8.35 -0.62
CA ALA A 186 -42.84 -8.24 -0.92
C ALA A 186 -43.35 -9.41 -1.79
N LEU A 187 -42.56 -9.85 -2.77
CA LEU A 187 -42.87 -11.03 -3.59
C LEU A 187 -42.81 -12.34 -2.79
N LYS A 188 -41.96 -12.45 -1.77
CA LYS A 188 -42.00 -13.60 -0.84
C LYS A 188 -43.29 -13.61 -0.02
N GLN A 189 -43.64 -12.50 0.59
CA GLN A 189 -44.86 -12.36 1.40
C GLN A 189 -46.12 -12.72 0.59
N THR A 190 -46.27 -12.19 -0.63
CA THR A 190 -47.41 -12.55 -1.49
C THR A 190 -47.40 -14.01 -1.97
N ASN A 191 -46.25 -14.64 -2.15
CA ASN A 191 -46.17 -16.08 -2.42
C ASN A 191 -46.53 -16.93 -1.19
N GLU A 192 -46.17 -16.48 0.02
CA GLU A 192 -46.52 -17.13 1.29
C GLU A 192 -48.02 -17.01 1.58
N GLU A 193 -48.63 -15.85 1.31
CA GLU A 193 -50.09 -15.63 1.35
C GLU A 193 -50.82 -16.56 0.37
N LEU A 194 -50.40 -16.58 -0.91
CA LEU A 194 -51.00 -17.47 -1.93
C LEU A 194 -50.81 -18.96 -1.63
N ALA A 195 -49.71 -19.35 -0.97
CA ALA A 195 -49.51 -20.71 -0.52
C ALA A 195 -50.49 -21.11 0.60
N GLN A 196 -50.77 -20.19 1.55
CA GLN A 196 -51.78 -20.40 2.59
C GLN A 196 -53.20 -20.48 2.03
N GLU A 197 -53.55 -19.63 1.06
CA GLU A 197 -54.85 -19.73 0.35
C GLU A 197 -54.99 -21.04 -0.43
N LEU A 198 -53.92 -21.51 -1.08
CA LEU A 198 -53.90 -22.80 -1.77
C LEU A 198 -54.01 -23.98 -0.81
N GLU A 199 -53.38 -23.91 0.37
CA GLU A 199 -53.55 -24.93 1.40
C GLU A 199 -54.98 -24.95 1.96
N HIS A 200 -55.54 -23.79 2.30
CA HIS A 200 -56.92 -23.66 2.79
C HIS A 200 -57.92 -24.27 1.79
N THR A 201 -57.84 -23.87 0.52
CA THR A 201 -58.75 -24.38 -0.52
C THR A 201 -58.53 -25.88 -0.81
N SER A 202 -57.32 -26.40 -0.61
CA SER A 202 -57.04 -27.84 -0.66
C SER A 202 -57.66 -28.61 0.54
N GLN A 203 -57.61 -28.03 1.75
CA GLN A 203 -58.27 -28.59 2.93
C GLN A 203 -59.80 -28.59 2.78
N GLU A 204 -60.40 -27.49 2.30
CA GLU A 204 -61.83 -27.41 1.97
C GLU A 204 -62.23 -28.45 0.91
N LEU A 205 -61.41 -28.64 -0.12
CA LEU A 205 -61.63 -29.65 -1.15
C LEU A 205 -61.57 -31.07 -0.59
N SER A 206 -60.67 -31.37 0.35
CA SER A 206 -60.61 -32.67 1.04
C SER A 206 -61.89 -32.93 1.84
N LEU A 207 -62.34 -31.95 2.64
CA LEU A 207 -63.59 -32.06 3.41
C LEU A 207 -64.82 -32.24 2.50
N ALA A 208 -64.86 -31.58 1.33
CA ALA A 208 -65.91 -31.78 0.34
C ALA A 208 -65.85 -33.17 -0.30
N GLN A 209 -64.66 -33.73 -0.55
CA GLN A 209 -64.50 -35.10 -1.05
C GLN A 209 -64.95 -36.15 -0.01
N GLU A 210 -64.60 -35.97 1.26
CA GLU A 210 -65.05 -36.83 2.37
C GLU A 210 -66.59 -36.83 2.50
N GLN A 211 -67.22 -35.65 2.40
CA GLN A 211 -68.69 -35.54 2.40
C GLN A 211 -69.33 -36.24 1.20
N LEU A 212 -68.73 -36.15 0.01
CA LEU A 212 -69.21 -36.86 -1.18
C LEU A 212 -69.08 -38.38 -1.03
N VAL A 213 -67.99 -38.88 -0.43
CA VAL A 213 -67.82 -40.32 -0.12
C VAL A 213 -68.91 -40.79 0.84
N LEU A 214 -69.17 -40.07 1.94
CA LEU A 214 -70.22 -40.42 2.90
C LEU A 214 -71.62 -40.43 2.26
N LEU A 215 -71.93 -39.46 1.38
CA LEU A 215 -73.19 -39.44 0.63
C LEU A 215 -73.29 -40.59 -0.39
N GLN A 216 -72.17 -40.96 -1.02
CA GLN A 216 -72.11 -42.10 -1.94
C GLN A 216 -72.29 -43.44 -1.20
N GLU A 217 -71.70 -43.60 -0.01
CA GLU A 217 -71.92 -44.77 0.85
C GLU A 217 -73.39 -44.85 1.30
N GLN A 218 -73.98 -43.77 1.80
CA GLN A 218 -75.41 -43.72 2.18
C GLN A 218 -76.33 -44.05 1.00
N SER A 219 -76.05 -43.52 -0.18
CA SER A 219 -76.78 -43.84 -1.41
C SER A 219 -76.67 -45.33 -1.76
N SER A 220 -75.48 -45.92 -1.60
CA SER A 220 -75.26 -47.36 -1.84
C SER A 220 -75.99 -48.24 -0.82
N HIS A 221 -76.05 -47.85 0.46
CA HIS A 221 -76.78 -48.57 1.51
C HIS A 221 -78.28 -48.54 1.23
N LEU A 222 -78.84 -47.36 0.95
CA LEU A 222 -80.25 -47.20 0.58
C LEU A 222 -80.62 -48.00 -0.69
N ASN A 223 -79.68 -48.15 -1.62
CA ASN A 223 -79.88 -49.02 -2.79
C ASN A 223 -79.86 -50.51 -2.43
N GLN A 224 -78.91 -50.96 -1.59
CA GLN A 224 -78.88 -52.34 -1.09
C GLN A 224 -80.13 -52.69 -0.25
N GLU A 225 -80.64 -51.76 0.55
CA GLU A 225 -81.89 -51.93 1.29
C GLU A 225 -83.08 -52.10 0.34
N ARG A 226 -83.19 -51.26 -0.69
CA ARG A 226 -84.23 -51.39 -1.74
C ARG A 226 -84.12 -52.71 -2.51
N GLU A 227 -82.92 -53.16 -2.82
CA GLU A 227 -82.68 -54.46 -3.46
C GLU A 227 -83.08 -55.63 -2.54
N MET A 228 -82.81 -55.55 -1.23
CA MET A 228 -83.27 -56.53 -0.24
C MET A 228 -84.78 -56.52 -0.05
N GLU A 229 -85.43 -55.35 -0.04
CA GLU A 229 -86.89 -55.24 -0.01
C GLU A 229 -87.53 -55.80 -1.27
N MET A 230 -87.01 -55.47 -2.45
CA MET A 230 -87.43 -56.04 -3.73
C MET A 230 -87.25 -57.57 -3.75
N TYR A 231 -86.17 -58.10 -3.19
CA TYR A 231 -85.97 -59.55 -3.03
C TYR A 231 -87.02 -60.16 -2.11
N ARG A 232 -87.30 -59.56 -0.94
CA ARG A 232 -88.33 -60.04 0.00
C ARG A 232 -89.74 -60.02 -0.62
N VAL A 233 -90.08 -58.98 -1.36
CA VAL A 233 -91.38 -58.85 -2.05
C VAL A 233 -91.52 -59.89 -3.17
N THR A 234 -90.48 -60.07 -4.00
CA THR A 234 -90.51 -61.08 -5.07
C THR A 234 -90.50 -62.52 -4.53
N GLU A 235 -89.77 -62.80 -3.46
CA GLU A 235 -89.81 -64.10 -2.77
C GLU A 235 -91.16 -64.35 -2.08
N GLY A 236 -91.79 -63.31 -1.52
CA GLY A 236 -93.18 -63.36 -1.03
C GLY A 236 -94.18 -63.72 -2.14
N LEU A 237 -94.11 -63.01 -3.27
CA LEU A 237 -94.94 -63.26 -4.45
C LEU A 237 -94.73 -64.68 -5.01
N GLN A 238 -93.49 -65.21 -5.01
CA GLN A 238 -93.21 -66.59 -5.39
C GLN A 238 -93.85 -67.61 -4.43
N ARG A 239 -93.85 -67.35 -3.11
CA ARG A 239 -94.54 -68.21 -2.13
C ARG A 239 -96.05 -68.21 -2.34
N GLU A 240 -96.65 -67.06 -2.63
CA GLU A 240 -98.07 -66.95 -2.97
C GLU A 240 -98.40 -67.66 -4.29
N GLN A 241 -97.61 -67.45 -5.34
CA GLN A 241 -97.75 -68.15 -6.61
C GLN A 241 -97.64 -69.68 -6.45
N ALA A 242 -96.69 -70.16 -5.64
CA ALA A 242 -96.55 -71.59 -5.32
C ALA A 242 -97.72 -72.13 -4.47
N SER A 243 -98.32 -71.30 -3.62
CA SER A 243 -99.54 -71.64 -2.86
C SER A 243 -100.76 -71.75 -3.76
N LEU A 244 -100.95 -70.78 -4.66
CA LEU A 244 -102.01 -70.76 -5.67
C LEU A 244 -101.88 -71.94 -6.66
N LEU A 245 -100.65 -72.31 -7.06
CA LEU A 245 -100.39 -73.52 -7.85
C LEU A 245 -100.78 -74.80 -7.08
N LYS A 246 -100.44 -74.92 -5.80
CA LYS A 246 -100.87 -76.05 -4.96
C LYS A 246 -102.39 -76.11 -4.79
N GLN A 247 -103.08 -74.98 -4.68
CA GLN A 247 -104.54 -74.93 -4.67
C GLN A 247 -105.13 -75.35 -6.03
N LEU A 248 -104.54 -74.91 -7.14
CA LEU A 248 -104.93 -75.32 -8.50
C LEU A 248 -104.74 -76.83 -8.71
N ASP A 249 -103.64 -77.40 -8.20
CA ASP A 249 -103.37 -78.84 -8.28
C ASP A 249 -104.26 -79.65 -7.35
N LEU A 250 -104.59 -79.16 -6.16
CA LEU A 250 -105.62 -79.77 -5.30
C LEU A 250 -107.00 -79.76 -5.99
N LEU A 251 -107.36 -78.67 -6.67
CA LEU A 251 -108.60 -78.58 -7.45
C LEU A 251 -108.57 -79.50 -8.69
N ARG A 252 -107.40 -79.72 -9.31
CA ARG A 252 -107.22 -80.71 -10.40
C ARG A 252 -107.38 -82.14 -9.88
N GLU A 253 -106.76 -82.48 -8.74
CA GLU A 253 -106.83 -83.81 -8.14
C GLU A 253 -108.25 -84.11 -7.59
N MET A 254 -108.95 -83.11 -7.04
CA MET A 254 -110.39 -83.19 -6.74
C MET A 254 -111.24 -83.41 -7.99
N ASN A 255 -110.98 -82.68 -9.09
CA ASN A 255 -111.68 -82.89 -10.36
C ASN A 255 -111.39 -84.25 -11.01
N LYS A 256 -110.24 -84.85 -10.71
CA LYS A 256 -109.85 -86.21 -11.11
C LYS A 256 -110.58 -87.24 -10.25
N HIS A 257 -110.56 -87.13 -8.93
CA HIS A 257 -111.35 -87.96 -8.02
C HIS A 257 -112.85 -87.96 -8.37
N LEU A 258 -113.44 -86.81 -8.68
CA LEU A 258 -114.84 -86.69 -9.10
C LEU A 258 -115.15 -87.29 -10.50
N ARG A 259 -114.12 -87.62 -11.29
CA ARG A 259 -114.24 -88.44 -12.52
C ARG A 259 -114.06 -89.92 -12.19
N ASP A 260 -113.04 -90.26 -11.41
CA ASP A 260 -112.76 -91.65 -10.98
C ASP A 260 -113.95 -92.24 -10.19
N GLU A 261 -114.60 -91.46 -9.33
CA GLU A 261 -115.84 -91.83 -8.63
C GLU A 261 -117.04 -92.02 -9.58
N ARG A 262 -117.15 -91.19 -10.63
CA ARG A 262 -118.19 -91.30 -11.66
C ARG A 262 -118.01 -92.57 -12.49
N ASP A 263 -116.78 -92.94 -12.80
CA ASP A 263 -116.45 -94.12 -13.58
C ASP A 263 -116.59 -95.40 -12.73
N MET A 264 -116.22 -95.36 -11.44
CA MET A 264 -116.55 -96.40 -10.45
C MET A 264 -118.07 -96.62 -10.31
N CYS A 265 -118.85 -95.54 -10.16
CA CYS A 265 -120.31 -95.60 -10.11
C CYS A 265 -120.94 -96.14 -11.41
N SER A 266 -120.23 -96.06 -12.54
CA SER A 266 -120.68 -96.59 -13.82
C SER A 266 -120.43 -98.10 -13.94
N TYR A 267 -119.33 -98.62 -13.40
CA TYR A 267 -119.05 -100.06 -13.38
C TYR A 267 -119.99 -100.87 -12.47
N GLN A 268 -120.53 -100.27 -11.41
CA GLN A 268 -121.36 -100.99 -10.44
C GLN A 268 -122.85 -101.13 -10.84
N LYS A 269 -123.23 -100.71 -12.07
CA LYS A 269 -124.59 -100.74 -12.60
C LYS A 269 -124.85 -101.78 -13.71
N LEU A 270 -124.02 -102.83 -13.83
CA LEU A 270 -124.13 -103.80 -14.93
C LEU A 270 -124.31 -105.28 -14.50
N ARG A 271 -125.41 -105.59 -13.79
CA ARG A 271 -125.97 -106.95 -13.71
C ARG A 271 -127.50 -106.87 -13.54
N ASN A 272 -128.23 -107.59 -14.40
CA ASN A 272 -129.71 -107.60 -14.54
C ASN A 272 -130.28 -106.26 -15.10
N THR A 273 -131.08 -106.19 -16.18
CA THR A 273 -131.58 -107.22 -17.11
C THR A 273 -131.99 -106.65 -18.50
N VAL A 274 -131.43 -107.25 -19.57
CA VAL A 274 -132.16 -107.78 -20.77
C VAL A 274 -132.77 -106.84 -21.86
N LYS A 275 -132.46 -107.20 -23.13
CA LYS A 275 -133.10 -106.96 -24.47
C LYS A 275 -132.62 -105.84 -25.43
N ASN A 276 -132.18 -106.32 -26.60
CA ASN A 276 -131.92 -105.72 -27.93
C ASN A 276 -133.20 -105.16 -28.63
N PRO A 277 -133.18 -104.57 -29.87
CA PRO A 277 -132.07 -104.43 -30.86
C PRO A 277 -131.90 -103.06 -31.60
N ALA A 278 -130.79 -102.95 -32.38
CA ALA A 278 -130.55 -102.03 -33.53
C ALA A 278 -130.39 -100.51 -33.21
N CYS A 279 -129.75 -99.67 -34.04
CA CYS A 279 -129.16 -99.85 -35.38
C CYS A 279 -127.87 -99.01 -35.61
N ASN A 280 -127.27 -99.14 -36.80
CA ASN A 280 -126.09 -98.44 -37.37
C ASN A 280 -126.52 -97.15 -38.14
N PRO A 281 -125.64 -96.35 -38.81
CA PRO A 281 -124.18 -96.09 -38.64
C PRO A 281 -123.70 -94.62 -38.91
N ARG A 282 -122.45 -94.27 -38.49
CA ARG A 282 -121.48 -93.38 -39.22
C ARG A 282 -121.87 -91.87 -39.48
N PRO A 283 -121.04 -91.05 -40.18
CA PRO A 283 -119.57 -90.84 -40.06
C PRO A 283 -119.11 -89.35 -40.09
N GLY A 284 -117.80 -89.12 -39.95
CA GLY A 284 -117.07 -87.99 -40.56
C GLY A 284 -116.69 -86.84 -39.60
N SER A 285 -115.68 -86.00 -39.82
CA SER A 285 -114.47 -85.96 -40.67
C SER A 285 -114.13 -84.47 -40.89
N LYS A 286 -112.93 -84.03 -40.47
CA LYS A 286 -112.11 -82.89 -40.93
C LYS A 286 -112.77 -81.74 -41.75
N THR A 287 -112.37 -80.48 -41.50
CA THR A 287 -111.41 -79.71 -42.37
C THR A 287 -111.44 -78.18 -42.12
N LEU A 288 -110.27 -77.59 -41.78
CA LEU A 288 -109.78 -76.19 -41.96
C LEU A 288 -110.58 -74.93 -41.51
N ASN A 289 -109.80 -73.84 -41.35
CA ASN A 289 -110.16 -72.43 -41.05
C ASN A 289 -110.54 -71.68 -42.38
N PRO A 290 -110.71 -70.33 -42.50
CA PRO A 290 -110.54 -69.21 -41.52
C PRO A 290 -111.57 -68.02 -41.62
N PHE A 291 -111.33 -66.93 -40.86
CA PHE A 291 -111.85 -65.53 -41.03
C PHE A 291 -113.37 -65.28 -40.78
N ASP A 292 -113.89 -64.07 -40.48
CA ASP A 292 -113.32 -62.74 -40.14
C ASP A 292 -114.30 -61.90 -39.27
N ARG A 293 -113.80 -60.90 -38.50
CA ARG A 293 -114.50 -59.67 -37.96
C ARG A 293 -115.84 -59.83 -37.17
N LYS A 294 -116.35 -58.88 -36.38
CA LYS A 294 -115.92 -57.62 -35.69
C LYS A 294 -116.84 -57.54 -34.42
N ALA A 295 -116.66 -56.74 -33.36
CA ALA A 295 -115.76 -55.64 -32.95
C ALA A 295 -115.70 -55.67 -31.38
N PHE A 296 -115.52 -54.61 -30.57
CA PHE A 296 -115.31 -53.15 -30.72
C PHE A 296 -114.74 -52.62 -29.37
N SER A 297 -113.91 -51.56 -29.43
CA SER A 297 -113.72 -50.47 -28.45
C SER A 297 -113.62 -50.72 -26.94
N GLU A 298 -112.63 -50.17 -26.23
CA GLU A 298 -111.36 -49.46 -26.55
C GLU A 298 -110.67 -49.18 -25.17
N ASP A 299 -109.36 -48.94 -24.96
CA ASP A 299 -108.18 -48.77 -25.83
C ASP A 299 -106.88 -49.13 -25.02
N GLU A 300 -105.71 -49.30 -25.66
CA GLU A 300 -104.45 -49.85 -25.07
C GLU A 300 -103.18 -49.09 -25.57
N GLU A 301 -101.93 -49.17 -25.06
CA GLU A 301 -101.28 -50.02 -24.03
C GLU A 301 -100.01 -49.33 -23.40
N VAL A 302 -99.84 -49.37 -22.07
CA VAL A 302 -98.54 -49.63 -21.37
C VAL A 302 -97.31 -48.72 -21.72
N VAL A 303 -96.06 -49.24 -21.78
CA VAL A 303 -94.79 -48.51 -21.50
C VAL A 303 -93.65 -48.98 -22.45
N LEU A 304 -92.57 -48.17 -22.58
CA LEU A 304 -91.25 -48.46 -23.23
C LEU A 304 -91.18 -48.23 -24.77
N PRO A 305 -89.99 -48.21 -25.42
CA PRO A 305 -88.81 -47.37 -25.10
C PRO A 305 -88.10 -46.70 -26.32
N HIS A 306 -87.14 -45.80 -26.02
CA HIS A 306 -85.93 -45.48 -26.80
C HIS A 306 -85.95 -44.93 -28.26
N SER A 307 -85.30 -43.76 -28.40
CA SER A 307 -84.24 -43.42 -29.41
C SER A 307 -84.53 -42.43 -30.57
N LYS A 308 -83.69 -41.38 -30.60
CA LYS A 308 -83.12 -40.65 -31.77
C LYS A 308 -84.00 -39.72 -32.65
N ARG A 309 -83.52 -38.45 -32.64
CA ARG A 309 -83.23 -37.53 -33.78
C ARG A 309 -84.29 -36.50 -34.27
N LYS A 310 -83.77 -35.27 -34.37
CA LYS A 310 -84.07 -34.13 -35.27
C LYS A 310 -85.17 -33.12 -34.88
N SER A 311 -84.71 -31.87 -34.78
CA SER A 311 -85.36 -30.54 -34.83
C SER A 311 -85.95 -30.23 -36.25
N PRO A 312 -86.59 -29.06 -36.56
CA PRO A 312 -86.38 -27.70 -36.00
C PRO A 312 -87.63 -26.78 -35.79
N GLY A 313 -87.36 -25.53 -35.32
CA GLY A 313 -88.33 -24.43 -35.05
C GLY A 313 -88.61 -24.27 -33.54
N GLY A 314 -88.59 -23.11 -32.89
CA GLY A 314 -88.65 -21.69 -33.33
C GLY A 314 -90.06 -21.12 -33.03
N VAL A 315 -90.30 -19.94 -32.44
CA VAL A 315 -89.50 -18.77 -31.98
C VAL A 315 -90.35 -18.06 -30.86
N ASN A 316 -90.02 -17.02 -30.08
CA ASN A 316 -88.94 -16.01 -29.99
C ASN A 316 -88.88 -15.35 -28.56
N GLY A 317 -87.79 -14.66 -28.22
CA GLY A 317 -87.68 -13.69 -27.10
C GLY A 317 -87.21 -14.26 -25.74
N TYR A 318 -86.38 -13.58 -24.93
CA TYR A 318 -85.79 -12.22 -25.04
C TYR A 318 -84.38 -12.21 -24.40
N SER A 319 -83.51 -11.27 -24.81
CA SER A 319 -82.07 -11.22 -24.45
C SER A 319 -81.76 -10.39 -23.19
N LEU A 320 -80.61 -10.69 -22.56
CA LEU A 320 -79.53 -9.69 -22.41
C LEU A 320 -78.15 -10.41 -22.35
N GLU A 321 -77.09 -9.67 -22.67
CA GLU A 321 -75.72 -10.12 -22.97
C GLU A 321 -74.79 -9.99 -21.71
N ASP A 322 -73.54 -10.46 -21.66
CA ASP A 322 -72.67 -11.03 -22.71
C ASP A 322 -71.66 -12.09 -22.15
N VAL A 323 -70.85 -12.70 -23.02
CA VAL A 323 -70.05 -13.93 -22.75
C VAL A 323 -68.54 -13.78 -23.04
N VAL A 324 -67.73 -14.57 -22.33
CA VAL A 324 -66.26 -14.74 -22.53
C VAL A 324 -65.95 -15.55 -23.80
N ASP A 325 -64.93 -15.16 -24.58
CA ASP A 325 -64.33 -16.07 -25.57
C ASP A 325 -62.79 -15.92 -25.70
N SER A 326 -62.14 -16.81 -26.46
CA SER A 326 -60.71 -17.13 -26.31
C SER A 326 -59.97 -17.46 -27.62
N ARG A 327 -58.67 -17.12 -27.67
CA ARG A 327 -57.63 -17.55 -28.66
C ARG A 327 -57.81 -16.92 -30.08
N PRO A 328 -56.84 -17.04 -31.03
CA PRO A 328 -55.56 -17.77 -30.99
C PRO A 328 -54.30 -16.96 -31.35
N LEU A 329 -53.14 -17.64 -31.36
CA LEU A 329 -51.85 -17.15 -31.86
C LEU A 329 -51.77 -17.16 -33.39
N GLN A 330 -51.04 -16.20 -33.98
CA GLN A 330 -50.47 -16.34 -35.32
C GLN A 330 -49.11 -15.62 -35.44
N ARG A 331 -48.19 -16.15 -36.27
CA ARG A 331 -46.88 -15.56 -36.56
C ARG A 331 -46.94 -14.74 -37.85
N ILE A 332 -46.21 -13.63 -37.89
CA ILE A 332 -45.74 -12.97 -39.13
C ILE A 332 -44.24 -12.71 -38.98
N ILE A 333 -43.50 -12.76 -40.09
CA ILE A 333 -42.03 -12.66 -40.15
C ILE A 333 -41.62 -11.58 -41.16
N SER A 334 -40.83 -10.61 -40.72
CA SER A 334 -39.87 -9.76 -41.47
C SER A 334 -38.83 -9.34 -40.43
N ILE A 335 -37.58 -9.82 -40.41
CA ILE A 335 -36.48 -9.74 -41.41
C ILE A 335 -35.95 -8.32 -41.59
N GLU A 336 -34.77 -8.10 -40.99
CA GLU A 336 -33.63 -7.20 -41.31
C GLU A 336 -32.82 -7.13 -39.99
N GLU A 337 -31.95 -8.11 -39.71
CA GLU A 337 -30.54 -8.17 -40.15
C GLU A 337 -29.71 -6.94 -39.75
N ASP A 338 -28.87 -7.10 -38.71
CA ASP A 338 -27.50 -6.57 -38.74
C ASP A 338 -26.57 -7.37 -37.79
N HIS A 339 -25.26 -7.29 -38.02
CA HIS A 339 -24.31 -8.40 -37.77
C HIS A 339 -23.72 -8.53 -36.35
N LEU A 340 -23.59 -9.79 -35.89
CA LEU A 340 -22.59 -10.20 -34.89
C LEU A 340 -21.25 -10.50 -35.61
N PRO A 341 -20.09 -10.16 -35.01
CA PRO A 341 -19.17 -11.23 -34.56
C PRO A 341 -18.35 -10.86 -33.30
N GLN A 342 -17.59 -11.73 -32.62
CA GLN A 342 -17.60 -13.20 -32.43
C GLN A 342 -16.36 -13.56 -31.60
N LEU A 343 -16.51 -14.06 -30.38
CA LEU A 343 -15.51 -14.77 -29.54
C LEU A 343 -16.30 -15.30 -28.32
N LEU A 344 -16.39 -16.59 -27.98
CA LEU A 344 -15.41 -17.68 -27.91
C LEU A 344 -14.28 -17.33 -26.89
N GLN A 345 -13.91 -18.16 -25.91
CA GLN A 345 -14.24 -19.59 -25.77
C GLN A 345 -14.16 -20.14 -24.32
N ASP A 346 -15.20 -20.91 -23.96
CA ASP A 346 -15.28 -22.10 -23.06
C ASP A 346 -14.75 -22.13 -21.60
N ASN A 347 -15.30 -23.11 -20.88
CA ASN A 347 -14.80 -23.79 -19.67
C ASN A 347 -14.79 -23.04 -18.32
N TYR A 348 -15.87 -23.23 -17.57
CA TYR A 348 -15.75 -23.62 -16.16
C TYR A 348 -16.45 -24.96 -15.91
N GLN A 349 -15.79 -25.84 -15.16
CA GLN A 349 -16.16 -27.24 -14.99
C GLN A 349 -16.74 -27.49 -13.60
N THR A 350 -17.70 -28.41 -13.49
CA THR A 350 -18.55 -28.61 -12.31
C THR A 350 -17.84 -29.28 -11.12
N GLN A 351 -17.98 -28.70 -9.92
CA GLN A 351 -17.97 -29.35 -8.60
C GLN A 351 -18.65 -28.38 -7.62
N LEU A 352 -19.79 -28.67 -6.98
CA LEU A 352 -20.09 -29.67 -5.95
C LEU A 352 -19.43 -29.42 -4.58
N TRP A 353 -20.09 -28.58 -3.78
CA TRP A 353 -20.27 -28.69 -2.32
C TRP A 353 -21.69 -28.14 -2.05
N GLU A 354 -22.65 -28.99 -1.69
CA GLU A 354 -23.06 -29.30 -0.31
C GLU A 354 -23.49 -28.07 0.49
N TRP A 355 -24.80 -28.02 0.79
CA TRP A 355 -25.41 -27.05 1.69
C TRP A 355 -25.37 -27.61 3.12
N HIS A 356 -25.08 -26.74 4.09
CA HIS A 356 -25.44 -26.97 5.48
C HIS A 356 -26.07 -25.69 6.04
N GLU A 357 -27.11 -25.87 6.87
CA GLU A 357 -27.98 -24.81 7.39
C GLU A 357 -27.49 -24.30 8.76
N GLU A 358 -28.16 -23.26 9.26
CA GLU A 358 -28.18 -22.78 10.65
C GLU A 358 -26.86 -22.28 11.28
N ALA A 359 -26.76 -20.95 11.44
CA ALA A 359 -26.93 -20.33 12.75
C ALA A 359 -27.29 -18.84 12.61
N GLU A 360 -28.18 -18.35 13.48
CA GLU A 360 -28.53 -16.93 13.61
C GLU A 360 -27.74 -16.31 14.79
N GLU A 361 -27.09 -15.16 14.59
CA GLU A 361 -26.75 -14.24 15.69
C GLU A 361 -27.01 -12.80 15.24
N GLU A 362 -27.89 -12.08 15.94
CA GLU A 362 -28.14 -10.65 15.75
C GLU A 362 -27.18 -9.82 16.62
N GLU A 363 -26.54 -8.79 16.06
CA GLU A 363 -26.04 -7.66 16.86
C GLU A 363 -26.56 -6.32 16.34
N HIS A 364 -27.15 -5.56 17.26
CA HIS A 364 -27.67 -4.21 17.06
C HIS A 364 -26.52 -3.18 17.00
N ILE A 365 -26.50 -2.30 16.00
CA ILE A 365 -25.67 -1.08 16.03
C ILE A 365 -26.56 0.16 15.89
N GLU A 366 -26.53 1.01 16.92
CA GLU A 366 -27.39 2.17 17.08
C GLU A 366 -26.81 3.42 16.37
N LEU A 367 -27.51 3.95 15.37
CA LEU A 367 -27.10 5.14 14.62
C LEU A 367 -27.69 6.43 15.21
N GLN A 368 -26.98 7.06 16.15
CA GLN A 368 -27.32 8.41 16.61
C GLN A 368 -26.67 9.50 15.73
N MET A 369 -27.48 10.36 15.12
CA MET A 369 -27.02 11.48 14.30
C MET A 369 -26.57 12.68 15.15
N THR A 370 -25.38 13.21 14.88
CA THR A 370 -24.86 14.43 15.50
C THR A 370 -25.41 15.71 14.85
N SER A 371 -25.76 16.72 15.64
CA SER A 371 -26.09 18.07 15.16
C SER A 371 -25.56 19.16 16.10
N ILE A 372 -24.52 19.89 15.68
CA ILE A 372 -24.03 21.11 16.35
C ILE A 372 -23.64 22.15 15.27
N ASN A 373 -24.03 23.40 15.47
CA ASN A 373 -23.75 24.54 14.57
C ASN A 373 -22.53 25.38 15.03
N PRO A 374 -21.90 26.17 14.13
CA PRO A 374 -20.64 26.87 14.40
C PRO A 374 -20.79 28.30 14.94
N PRO A 375 -19.72 28.89 15.51
CA PRO A 375 -19.57 30.34 15.66
C PRO A 375 -18.30 30.95 15.03
N SER A 376 -18.45 32.22 14.68
CA SER A 376 -17.58 33.21 14.00
C SER A 376 -16.19 33.56 14.60
N SER A 377 -15.28 33.99 13.71
CA SER A 377 -14.09 34.87 13.91
C SER A 377 -14.48 36.37 14.06
N PRO A 378 -13.65 37.34 14.55
CA PRO A 378 -12.31 37.73 14.03
C PRO A 378 -11.25 38.13 15.12
N THR A 379 -9.99 38.51 14.80
CA THR A 379 -9.51 39.92 14.60
C THR A 379 -7.99 39.94 14.25
N MET A 380 -7.45 41.06 13.73
CA MET A 380 -6.04 41.27 13.30
C MET A 380 -5.05 41.63 14.42
N GLU A 381 -3.75 41.35 14.23
CA GLU A 381 -2.63 42.23 14.63
C GLU A 381 -1.32 41.96 13.82
N GLN A 382 -0.18 42.59 14.14
CA GLN A 382 0.91 42.90 13.16
C GLN A 382 2.31 42.24 13.41
N GLN A 383 3.24 42.52 12.48
CA GLN A 383 4.64 42.03 12.28
C GLN A 383 5.66 42.44 13.39
N PRO A 384 6.98 42.03 13.39
CA PRO A 384 7.81 41.46 12.31
C PRO A 384 8.87 40.34 12.60
N VAL A 385 9.30 39.68 11.50
CA VAL A 385 10.67 39.24 11.08
C VAL A 385 11.73 38.82 12.13
N ASP A 386 12.26 37.58 12.04
CA ASP A 386 13.63 37.27 11.54
C ASP A 386 13.92 35.76 11.28
N THR A 387 15.00 35.46 10.54
CA THR A 387 15.76 34.19 10.42
C THR A 387 15.36 33.11 9.37
N ARG A 388 15.88 33.28 8.14
CA ARG A 388 16.45 32.28 7.19
C ARG A 388 15.59 31.12 6.68
N GLU A 389 15.38 31.10 5.35
CA GLU A 389 14.77 30.00 4.61
C GLU A 389 15.70 28.80 4.35
N THR A 390 15.11 27.60 4.27
CA THR A 390 15.32 26.65 3.16
C THR A 390 14.05 25.78 3.09
N GLU A 391 13.45 25.67 1.90
CA GLU A 391 12.03 25.34 1.79
C GLU A 391 11.69 23.84 1.72
N MET A 392 10.46 23.53 2.13
CA MET A 392 9.80 22.23 1.98
C MET A 392 8.60 22.38 1.02
N PRO A 393 8.61 21.78 -0.17
CA PRO A 393 7.40 21.60 -0.97
C PRO A 393 6.55 20.49 -0.35
N THR A 394 5.32 20.81 0.08
CA THR A 394 4.39 19.84 0.65
C THR A 394 3.57 19.13 -0.44
N SER A 395 3.43 17.82 -0.32
CA SER A 395 2.48 17.00 -1.08
C SER A 395 2.14 15.72 -0.29
N PRO A 396 1.02 15.03 -0.56
CA PRO A 396 -0.18 15.24 0.25
C PRO A 396 -0.22 14.35 1.50
N ARG A 397 -1.01 14.78 2.50
CA ARG A 397 -1.38 13.93 3.65
C ARG A 397 -2.20 12.72 3.19
N GLY A 398 -1.55 11.59 3.00
CA GLY A 398 -2.12 10.27 3.32
C GLY A 398 -1.66 9.86 4.72
N GLN A 399 -2.58 9.49 5.60
CA GLN A 399 -2.21 8.79 6.85
C GLN A 399 -1.76 7.34 6.51
N PRO A 400 -0.96 6.68 7.38
CA PRO A 400 -0.32 5.43 7.03
C PRO A 400 -1.32 4.29 6.90
N VAL A 401 -1.72 4.00 5.66
CA VAL A 401 -2.41 2.75 5.31
C VAL A 401 -1.36 1.63 5.38
N GLY A 402 -1.44 0.80 6.41
CA GLY A 402 -0.71 -0.46 6.46
C GLY A 402 -1.17 -1.33 5.29
N LYS A 403 -0.24 -1.69 4.39
CA LYS A 403 -0.53 -2.61 3.30
C LYS A 403 -0.31 -4.05 3.76
N GLU A 404 -1.38 -4.67 4.22
CA GLU A 404 -1.42 -6.11 4.40
C GLU A 404 -1.31 -6.80 3.03
N THR A 405 -0.59 -7.92 2.99
CA THR A 405 -0.22 -8.59 1.73
C THR A 405 -1.17 -9.76 1.47
N MET A 406 -1.98 -9.67 0.41
CA MET A 406 -2.85 -10.76 -0.03
C MET A 406 -2.10 -11.67 -1.02
N GLY A 407 -1.99 -12.96 -0.71
CA GLY A 407 -1.16 -13.89 -1.49
C GLY A 407 -1.15 -15.36 -1.02
N ASN A 408 -2.32 -16.01 -1.04
CA ASN A 408 -2.58 -17.45 -0.93
C ASN A 408 -2.30 -18.24 0.37
N GLU A 409 -3.26 -19.14 0.62
CA GLU A 409 -3.26 -20.36 1.44
C GLU A 409 -3.13 -20.25 2.98
N GLU A 410 -3.94 -21.07 3.66
CA GLU A 410 -4.15 -21.00 5.11
C GLU A 410 -3.00 -21.63 5.89
N VAL A 411 -2.10 -20.78 6.39
CA VAL A 411 -1.29 -21.10 7.57
C VAL A 411 -1.50 -20.00 8.59
N ALA A 412 -2.09 -20.35 9.74
CA ALA A 412 -2.30 -19.40 10.83
C ALA A 412 -0.99 -18.68 11.18
N ALA A 413 -1.01 -17.34 11.11
CA ALA A 413 0.18 -16.50 11.21
C ALA A 413 0.74 -16.49 12.64
N LEU A 414 1.51 -17.52 12.97
CA LEU A 414 2.36 -17.54 14.15
C LEU A 414 3.23 -16.27 14.18
N ALA A 415 3.18 -15.54 15.29
CA ALA A 415 4.04 -14.38 15.48
C ALA A 415 5.52 -14.80 15.32
N PRO A 416 6.36 -14.00 14.67
CA PRO A 416 7.74 -14.38 14.41
C PRO A 416 8.51 -14.57 15.72
N ASP A 417 9.23 -15.68 15.86
CA ASP A 417 10.00 -16.02 17.07
C ASP A 417 11.04 -14.95 17.42
N ARG A 418 11.56 -14.27 16.38
CA ARG A 418 12.65 -13.29 16.45
C ARG A 418 12.45 -12.15 15.46
N LEU A 419 12.99 -11.00 15.80
CA LEU A 419 12.91 -9.76 15.04
C LEU A 419 14.32 -9.14 14.98
N PHE A 420 14.87 -8.96 13.77
CA PHE A 420 16.20 -8.37 13.59
C PHE A 420 16.16 -7.13 12.69
N LYS A 421 16.79 -6.05 13.16
CA LYS A 421 16.98 -4.81 12.43
C LYS A 421 18.28 -4.84 11.61
N ILE A 422 18.12 -4.82 10.29
CA ILE A 422 19.21 -4.81 9.31
C ILE A 422 19.24 -3.44 8.61
N VAL A 423 20.40 -2.79 8.57
CA VAL A 423 20.59 -1.52 7.86
C VAL A 423 21.40 -1.73 6.57
N LEU A 424 20.94 -1.19 5.45
CA LEU A 424 21.62 -1.32 4.15
C LEU A 424 22.35 -0.02 3.79
N VAL A 425 23.67 -0.07 3.65
CA VAL A 425 24.53 1.07 3.32
C VAL A 425 25.42 0.81 2.11
N GLY A 426 26.01 1.86 1.56
CA GLY A 426 26.72 1.84 0.27
C GLY A 426 26.29 2.99 -0.63
N ASN A 427 27.13 3.32 -1.60
CA ASN A 427 27.01 4.50 -2.47
C ASN A 427 25.68 4.53 -3.26
N SER A 428 25.38 5.68 -3.87
CA SER A 428 24.26 5.83 -4.79
C SER A 428 24.39 4.86 -5.98
N SER A 429 23.26 4.44 -6.54
CA SER A 429 23.14 3.52 -7.69
C SER A 429 23.70 2.09 -7.56
N VAL A 430 24.26 1.67 -6.41
CA VAL A 430 24.72 0.27 -6.21
C VAL A 430 23.58 -0.75 -6.18
N GLY A 431 22.33 -0.30 -6.00
CA GLY A 431 21.12 -1.12 -6.12
C GLY A 431 20.53 -1.65 -4.81
N LYS A 432 20.72 -0.95 -3.68
CA LYS A 432 20.20 -1.35 -2.35
C LYS A 432 18.68 -1.55 -2.34
N THR A 433 17.94 -0.54 -2.79
CA THR A 433 16.48 -0.57 -3.00
C THR A 433 16.05 -1.68 -3.96
N SER A 434 16.85 -1.94 -4.99
CA SER A 434 16.57 -3.02 -5.96
C SER A 434 16.77 -4.41 -5.35
N LEU A 435 17.76 -4.59 -4.47
CA LEU A 435 17.94 -5.82 -3.70
C LEU A 435 16.72 -6.05 -2.78
N LEU A 436 16.25 -5.00 -2.10
CA LEU A 436 15.10 -5.09 -1.20
C LEU A 436 13.81 -5.42 -1.94
N ARG A 437 13.48 -4.76 -3.05
CA ARG A 437 12.29 -5.13 -3.85
C ARG A 437 12.38 -6.54 -4.45
N ARG A 438 13.58 -6.99 -4.82
CA ARG A 438 13.81 -8.38 -5.26
C ARG A 438 13.67 -9.38 -4.11
N PHE A 439 14.06 -9.02 -2.88
CA PHE A 439 13.92 -9.89 -1.71
C PHE A 439 12.50 -9.89 -1.13
N CYS A 440 11.83 -8.74 -1.10
CA CYS A 440 10.45 -8.55 -0.62
C CYS A 440 9.43 -9.09 -1.61
N ASP A 441 9.40 -8.54 -2.82
CA ASP A 441 8.27 -8.61 -3.76
C ASP A 441 8.57 -9.48 -5.00
N ASP A 442 9.77 -10.07 -5.05
CA ASP A 442 10.40 -10.68 -6.23
C ASP A 442 10.37 -9.80 -7.50
N CYS A 443 10.37 -8.47 -7.31
CA CYS A 443 10.25 -7.49 -8.38
C CYS A 443 11.57 -6.76 -8.65
N PHE A 444 11.87 -6.52 -9.93
CA PHE A 444 12.99 -5.68 -10.36
C PHE A 444 12.54 -4.63 -11.37
N TYR A 445 12.82 -3.35 -11.06
CA TYR A 445 12.46 -2.20 -11.88
C TYR A 445 13.73 -1.52 -12.43
N PRO A 446 14.06 -1.68 -13.73
CA PRO A 446 15.18 -0.95 -14.35
C PRO A 446 14.90 0.56 -14.30
N GLY A 447 15.96 1.36 -14.12
CA GLY A 447 15.81 2.81 -13.98
C GLY A 447 15.23 3.29 -12.64
N THR A 448 15.27 2.45 -11.59
CA THR A 448 14.92 2.87 -10.21
C THR A 448 15.62 4.18 -9.84
N SER A 449 14.82 5.19 -9.46
CA SER A 449 15.29 6.51 -9.02
C SER A 449 16.10 6.44 -7.72
N ALA A 450 16.90 7.48 -7.46
CA ALA A 450 17.69 7.55 -6.23
C ALA A 450 16.79 7.71 -5.00
N THR A 451 16.95 6.83 -3.99
CA THR A 451 16.24 6.91 -2.71
C THR A 451 16.44 8.28 -2.06
N VAL A 452 15.33 8.95 -1.72
CA VAL A 452 15.33 10.20 -0.95
C VAL A 452 14.97 9.84 0.49
N GLY A 453 15.82 10.18 1.44
CA GLY A 453 15.65 9.77 2.84
C GLY A 453 15.98 8.29 3.06
N ILE A 454 15.11 7.59 3.80
CA ILE A 454 15.27 6.21 4.23
C ILE A 454 13.93 5.49 4.07
N ASP A 455 13.96 4.27 3.53
CA ASP A 455 12.80 3.41 3.31
C ASP A 455 12.84 2.22 4.29
N TYR A 456 11.68 1.63 4.58
CA TYR A 456 11.51 0.58 5.58
C TYR A 456 10.67 -0.57 5.04
N SER A 457 11.17 -1.79 5.17
CA SER A 457 10.47 -3.00 4.74
C SER A 457 10.63 -4.12 5.77
N VAL A 458 9.60 -4.93 5.96
CA VAL A 458 9.66 -6.12 6.81
C VAL A 458 9.41 -7.35 5.96
N LYS A 459 10.25 -8.38 6.10
CA LYS A 459 9.93 -9.72 5.59
C LYS A 459 10.19 -10.77 6.65
N THR A 460 9.17 -11.59 6.92
CA THR A 460 9.33 -12.82 7.70
C THR A 460 9.86 -13.93 6.79
N ILE A 461 10.93 -14.58 7.21
CA ILE A 461 11.52 -15.75 6.56
C ILE A 461 11.66 -16.90 7.55
N ARG A 462 11.54 -18.13 7.05
CA ARG A 462 11.82 -19.33 7.86
C ARG A 462 13.32 -19.63 7.82
N VAL A 463 13.97 -19.54 8.98
CA VAL A 463 15.41 -19.82 9.14
C VAL A 463 15.54 -21.07 10.00
N ASP A 464 15.83 -22.18 9.31
CA ASP A 464 15.82 -23.54 9.85
C ASP A 464 14.44 -23.89 10.44
N ASN A 465 14.32 -23.97 11.77
CA ASN A 465 13.08 -24.28 12.49
C ASN A 465 12.44 -23.06 13.19
N SER A 466 12.80 -21.83 12.81
CA SER A 466 12.26 -20.60 13.41
C SER A 466 11.73 -19.63 12.36
N GLN A 467 10.68 -18.87 12.68
CA GLN A 467 10.27 -17.69 11.92
C GLN A 467 11.05 -16.46 12.38
N VAL A 468 11.70 -15.78 11.45
CA VAL A 468 12.54 -14.61 11.72
C VAL A 468 12.06 -13.44 10.87
N ALA A 469 11.60 -12.37 11.51
CA ALA A 469 11.21 -11.13 10.85
C ALA A 469 12.42 -10.20 10.68
N LEU A 470 12.76 -9.87 9.44
CA LEU A 470 13.84 -8.95 9.11
C LEU A 470 13.26 -7.55 8.86
N GLN A 471 13.57 -6.60 9.76
CA GLN A 471 13.30 -5.17 9.57
C GLN A 471 14.45 -4.54 8.79
N MET A 472 14.24 -4.28 7.51
CA MET A 472 15.26 -3.79 6.58
C MET A 472 15.10 -2.30 6.35
N TRP A 473 16.19 -1.55 6.55
CA TRP A 473 16.24 -0.10 6.38
C TRP A 473 17.10 0.25 5.16
N ASP A 474 16.47 0.69 4.06
CA ASP A 474 17.19 1.22 2.89
C ASP A 474 17.66 2.65 3.19
N THR A 475 18.90 2.97 2.84
CA THR A 475 19.46 4.31 3.07
C THR A 475 19.79 5.01 1.76
N ALA A 476 19.44 6.30 1.65
CA ALA A 476 19.90 7.13 0.54
C ALA A 476 21.42 7.02 0.37
N GLY A 477 21.87 6.50 -0.77
CA GLY A 477 23.28 6.25 -1.05
C GLY A 477 24.11 7.50 -1.33
N GLN A 478 23.50 8.70 -1.30
CA GLN A 478 24.23 9.96 -1.42
C GLN A 478 25.06 10.19 -0.16
N GLU A 479 26.37 10.25 -0.36
CA GLU A 479 27.41 10.69 0.56
C GLU A 479 27.05 11.93 1.40
N ARG A 480 26.27 12.88 0.85
CA ARG A 480 25.79 14.07 1.56
C ARG A 480 24.88 13.77 2.77
N TYR A 481 24.22 12.61 2.82
CA TYR A 481 23.34 12.21 3.94
C TYR A 481 24.02 11.29 4.97
N ARG A 482 25.33 11.04 4.84
CA ARG A 482 26.07 10.09 5.68
C ARG A 482 26.07 10.42 7.17
N SER A 483 25.88 11.68 7.55
CA SER A 483 25.63 12.12 8.93
C SER A 483 24.28 11.62 9.46
N ILE A 484 23.22 11.68 8.65
CA ILE A 484 21.88 11.18 8.97
C ILE A 484 21.89 9.65 9.09
N THR A 485 22.64 8.95 8.23
CA THR A 485 22.78 7.47 8.29
C THR A 485 23.24 6.98 9.67
N LYS A 486 24.13 7.72 10.35
CA LYS A 486 24.71 7.31 11.64
C LYS A 486 23.67 7.05 12.74
N GLN A 487 22.55 7.79 12.76
CA GLN A 487 21.54 7.60 13.81
C GLN A 487 20.78 6.27 13.69
N PHE A 488 20.76 5.66 12.50
CA PHE A 488 20.06 4.39 12.23
C PHE A 488 20.90 3.15 12.59
N PHE A 489 22.23 3.28 12.67
CA PHE A 489 23.12 2.22 13.17
C PHE A 489 22.88 1.89 14.65
N ARG A 490 22.33 2.84 15.43
CA ARG A 490 22.00 2.62 16.84
C ARG A 490 20.94 1.52 16.97
N LYS A 491 21.26 0.44 17.71
CA LYS A 491 20.45 -0.79 17.77
C LYS A 491 20.16 -1.34 16.35
N ALA A 492 21.16 -1.45 15.50
CA ALA A 492 21.11 -2.36 14.36
C ALA A 492 21.66 -3.71 14.84
N ASP A 493 20.98 -4.80 14.52
CA ASP A 493 21.44 -6.14 14.88
C ASP A 493 22.42 -6.67 13.82
N GLY A 494 22.25 -6.23 12.56
CA GLY A 494 23.17 -6.50 11.46
C GLY A 494 23.26 -5.36 10.45
N VAL A 495 24.33 -5.33 9.65
CA VAL A 495 24.51 -4.30 8.61
C VAL A 495 24.98 -4.93 7.29
N ILE A 496 24.40 -4.48 6.18
CA ILE A 496 24.81 -4.88 4.82
C ILE A 496 25.51 -3.69 4.17
N VAL A 497 26.78 -3.88 3.80
CA VAL A 497 27.59 -2.90 3.05
C VAL A 497 27.62 -3.34 1.58
N MET A 498 26.94 -2.60 0.72
CA MET A 498 26.77 -2.93 -0.69
C MET A 498 27.69 -2.13 -1.61
N TYR A 499 28.28 -2.81 -2.58
CA TYR A 499 29.00 -2.21 -3.70
C TYR A 499 28.53 -2.80 -5.04
N ASP A 500 29.01 -2.22 -6.14
CA ASP A 500 28.69 -2.59 -7.52
C ASP A 500 29.95 -3.11 -8.22
N ILE A 501 29.92 -4.34 -8.75
CA ILE A 501 31.08 -4.98 -9.38
C ILE A 501 31.57 -4.25 -10.65
N THR A 502 30.73 -3.42 -11.27
CA THR A 502 31.04 -2.62 -12.47
C THR A 502 31.59 -1.22 -12.14
N ALA A 503 31.53 -0.81 -10.87
CA ALA A 503 31.89 0.53 -10.41
C ALA A 503 32.89 0.48 -9.25
N GLU A 504 34.18 0.37 -9.58
CA GLU A 504 35.32 0.28 -8.65
C GLU A 504 35.29 1.34 -7.53
N GLN A 505 34.90 2.58 -7.82
CA GLN A 505 34.74 3.65 -6.83
C GLN A 505 33.80 3.28 -5.67
N SER A 506 32.75 2.48 -5.94
CA SER A 506 31.83 1.98 -4.91
C SER A 506 32.50 0.95 -3.99
N PHE A 507 33.43 0.15 -4.51
CA PHE A 507 34.23 -0.79 -3.72
C PHE A 507 35.30 -0.07 -2.89
N THR A 508 35.97 0.94 -3.44
CA THR A 508 36.90 1.80 -2.67
C THR A 508 36.21 2.48 -1.49
N ALA A 509 34.93 2.86 -1.66
CA ALA A 509 34.13 3.45 -0.59
C ALA A 509 33.73 2.46 0.53
N VAL A 510 33.76 1.14 0.31
CA VAL A 510 33.39 0.11 1.32
C VAL A 510 34.17 0.31 2.61
N ARG A 511 35.49 0.56 2.53
CA ARG A 511 36.33 0.81 3.72
C ARG A 511 35.83 1.99 4.56
N GLN A 512 35.35 3.05 3.91
CA GLN A 512 34.79 4.20 4.60
C GLN A 512 33.44 3.89 5.25
N TRP A 513 32.58 3.12 4.57
CA TRP A 513 31.31 2.66 5.14
C TRP A 513 31.53 1.77 6.37
N LEU A 514 32.49 0.84 6.34
CA LEU A 514 32.86 0.01 7.48
C LEU A 514 33.25 0.86 8.71
N THR A 515 34.12 1.86 8.55
CA THR A 515 34.46 2.79 9.63
C THR A 515 33.23 3.51 10.17
N SER A 516 32.33 4.01 9.31
CA SER A 516 31.12 4.69 9.77
C SER A 516 30.08 3.77 10.43
N VAL A 517 30.12 2.46 10.16
CA VAL A 517 29.33 1.45 10.88
C VAL A 517 29.93 1.20 12.25
N GLN A 518 31.25 0.97 12.34
CA GLN A 518 31.97 0.79 13.62
C GLN A 518 31.74 1.99 14.57
N GLU A 519 31.84 3.22 14.04
CA GLU A 519 31.57 4.47 14.77
C GLU A 519 30.15 4.61 15.34
N GLY A 520 29.14 3.97 14.73
CA GLY A 520 27.71 4.18 15.06
C GLY A 520 26.98 2.96 15.61
N ALA A 521 27.53 1.77 15.43
CA ALA A 521 26.94 0.49 15.80
C ALA A 521 27.71 -0.19 16.95
N GLY A 522 29.05 -0.13 16.92
CA GLY A 522 29.96 -0.92 17.77
C GLY A 522 30.74 -1.97 16.96
N GLU A 523 31.61 -2.73 17.64
CA GLU A 523 32.50 -3.71 17.00
C GLU A 523 31.89 -5.13 16.91
N ASP A 524 30.92 -5.47 17.77
CA ASP A 524 30.35 -6.84 17.91
C ASP A 524 29.24 -7.21 16.90
N ILE A 525 28.87 -6.30 15.98
CA ILE A 525 27.71 -6.49 15.09
C ILE A 525 28.08 -7.22 13.78
N PRO A 526 27.36 -8.28 13.37
CA PRO A 526 27.57 -8.95 12.09
C PRO A 526 27.40 -8.02 10.88
N ILE A 527 28.47 -7.90 10.08
CA ILE A 527 28.50 -7.12 8.84
C ILE A 527 28.62 -8.06 7.63
N MET A 528 27.76 -7.87 6.64
CA MET A 528 27.83 -8.53 5.33
C MET A 528 28.28 -7.57 4.23
N LEU A 529 29.40 -7.90 3.58
CA LEU A 529 29.87 -7.26 2.36
C LEU A 529 29.21 -7.93 1.14
N LEU A 530 28.45 -7.16 0.36
CA LEU A 530 27.63 -7.68 -0.73
C LEU A 530 27.94 -6.96 -2.06
N GLY A 531 28.44 -7.71 -3.04
CA GLY A 531 28.75 -7.23 -4.39
C GLY A 531 27.58 -7.46 -5.35
N ASN A 532 26.85 -6.40 -5.69
CA ASN A 532 25.66 -6.48 -6.54
C ASN A 532 26.01 -6.34 -8.03
N LYS A 533 25.01 -6.62 -8.89
CA LYS A 533 25.04 -6.59 -10.36
C LYS A 533 25.90 -7.67 -11.03
N MET A 534 25.95 -8.88 -10.46
CA MET A 534 26.63 -10.04 -11.09
C MET A 534 26.19 -10.36 -12.52
N ASP A 535 24.97 -9.99 -12.90
CA ASP A 535 24.46 -10.07 -14.28
C ASP A 535 25.36 -9.35 -15.30
N ARG A 536 26.07 -8.30 -14.88
CA ARG A 536 27.01 -7.52 -15.71
C ARG A 536 28.44 -8.05 -15.66
N GLY A 537 28.62 -9.37 -15.70
CA GLY A 537 29.93 -10.01 -15.62
C GLY A 537 30.95 -9.52 -16.66
N SER A 538 30.51 -9.06 -17.83
CA SER A 538 31.33 -8.45 -18.89
C SER A 538 31.80 -7.01 -18.60
N GLU A 539 31.11 -6.27 -17.73
CA GLU A 539 31.46 -4.91 -17.32
C GLU A 539 32.22 -4.88 -15.97
N ARG A 540 32.54 -6.06 -15.42
CA ARG A 540 33.16 -6.24 -14.11
C ARG A 540 34.53 -5.56 -14.02
N LYS A 541 34.67 -4.62 -13.09
CA LYS A 541 35.93 -3.98 -12.70
C LYS A 541 36.50 -4.55 -11.40
N VAL A 542 35.63 -4.96 -10.48
CA VAL A 542 36.02 -5.58 -9.21
C VAL A 542 36.03 -7.11 -9.33
N GLN A 543 37.18 -7.75 -9.16
CA GLN A 543 37.27 -9.22 -9.15
C GLN A 543 36.76 -9.78 -7.81
N THR A 544 35.96 -10.86 -7.86
CA THR A 544 35.40 -11.57 -6.68
C THR A 544 36.46 -11.85 -5.61
N ARG A 545 37.66 -12.29 -6.02
CA ARG A 545 38.81 -12.56 -5.14
C ARG A 545 39.26 -11.37 -4.28
N VAL A 546 39.05 -10.14 -4.76
CA VAL A 546 39.40 -8.91 -4.03
C VAL A 546 38.33 -8.59 -2.99
N GLY A 547 37.05 -8.82 -3.32
CA GLY A 547 35.94 -8.75 -2.37
C GLY A 547 36.06 -9.80 -1.26
N GLU A 548 36.31 -11.07 -1.64
CA GLU A 548 36.61 -12.15 -0.69
C GLU A 548 37.79 -11.81 0.22
N LYS A 549 38.87 -11.24 -0.34
CA LYS A 549 40.05 -10.88 0.46
C LYS A 549 39.70 -9.76 1.45
N LEU A 550 39.02 -8.69 1.01
CA LEU A 550 38.60 -7.61 1.90
C LEU A 550 37.68 -8.14 3.03
N ALA A 551 36.79 -9.07 2.71
CA ALA A 551 35.94 -9.71 3.71
C ALA A 551 36.77 -10.56 4.71
N LYS A 552 37.73 -11.36 4.25
CA LYS A 552 38.62 -12.14 5.12
C LYS A 552 39.52 -11.24 5.99
N ASP A 553 40.10 -10.19 5.41
CA ASP A 553 40.94 -9.20 6.09
C ASP A 553 40.16 -8.41 7.18
N CYS A 554 38.83 -8.27 7.03
CA CYS A 554 37.95 -7.52 7.95
C CYS A 554 36.91 -8.39 8.68
N GLN A 555 37.03 -9.73 8.64
CA GLN A 555 36.12 -10.70 9.27
C GLN A 555 34.62 -10.55 8.91
N LEU A 556 34.33 -10.17 7.66
CA LEU A 556 32.97 -9.92 7.15
C LEU A 556 32.37 -11.17 6.47
N ILE A 557 31.05 -11.28 6.48
CA ILE A 557 30.32 -12.21 5.61
C ILE A 557 30.44 -11.70 4.16
N PHE A 558 30.67 -12.57 3.17
CA PHE A 558 30.81 -12.16 1.76
C PHE A 558 29.84 -12.89 0.83
N TYR A 559 29.12 -12.11 0.01
CA TYR A 559 28.35 -12.62 -1.13
C TYR A 559 28.53 -11.70 -2.34
N GLU A 560 28.45 -12.27 -3.54
CA GLU A 560 28.10 -11.53 -4.75
C GLU A 560 26.70 -11.96 -5.19
N CYS A 561 25.88 -11.03 -5.69
CA CYS A 561 24.48 -11.27 -6.06
C CYS A 561 24.05 -10.45 -7.29
N SER A 562 22.82 -10.65 -7.75
CA SER A 562 22.19 -9.85 -8.79
C SER A 562 20.73 -9.58 -8.43
N ALA A 563 20.41 -8.33 -8.06
CA ALA A 563 19.02 -7.90 -7.89
C ALA A 563 18.19 -8.01 -9.19
N CYS A 564 18.86 -7.94 -10.36
CA CYS A 564 18.24 -8.09 -11.66
C CYS A 564 17.70 -9.52 -11.87
N SER A 565 18.56 -10.53 -11.71
CA SER A 565 18.23 -11.94 -11.94
C SER A 565 17.72 -12.72 -10.71
N GLY A 566 17.81 -12.14 -9.52
CA GLY A 566 17.49 -12.80 -8.24
C GLY A 566 18.62 -13.66 -7.66
N GLN A 567 19.68 -13.95 -8.43
CA GLN A 567 20.75 -14.86 -8.02
C GLN A 567 21.44 -14.41 -6.71
N ASN A 568 21.52 -15.34 -5.74
CA ASN A 568 22.09 -15.20 -4.40
C ASN A 568 21.40 -14.15 -3.49
N VAL A 569 20.26 -13.57 -3.90
CA VAL A 569 19.56 -12.54 -3.11
C VAL A 569 18.90 -13.16 -1.87
N VAL A 570 18.22 -14.29 -2.01
CA VAL A 570 17.60 -14.99 -0.88
C VAL A 570 18.66 -15.63 0.01
N ASP A 571 19.65 -16.31 -0.58
CA ASP A 571 20.67 -17.06 0.17
C ASP A 571 21.51 -16.18 1.09
N SER A 572 21.92 -15.00 0.61
CA SER A 572 22.69 -14.04 1.42
C SER A 572 21.89 -13.49 2.60
N MET A 573 20.60 -13.19 2.40
CA MET A 573 19.70 -12.71 3.46
C MET A 573 19.37 -13.80 4.49
N VAL A 574 19.11 -15.05 4.04
CA VAL A 574 18.89 -16.21 4.93
C VAL A 574 20.15 -16.52 5.74
N ASN A 575 21.33 -16.44 5.12
CA ASN A 575 22.60 -16.70 5.83
C ASN A 575 22.93 -15.62 6.87
N LEU A 576 22.69 -14.34 6.57
CA LEU A 576 22.81 -13.27 7.56
C LEU A 576 21.82 -13.48 8.72
N ALA A 577 20.56 -13.82 8.43
CA ALA A 577 19.55 -14.09 9.45
C ALA A 577 19.90 -15.27 10.38
N ARG A 578 20.57 -16.32 9.84
CA ARG A 578 21.10 -17.42 10.66
C ARG A 578 22.19 -16.95 11.62
N ILE A 579 23.15 -16.17 11.13
CA ILE A 579 24.27 -15.67 11.96
C ILE A 579 23.75 -14.73 13.07
N LEU A 580 22.74 -13.91 12.79
CA LEU A 580 22.08 -13.06 13.79
C LEU A 580 21.36 -13.90 14.87
N LYS A 581 20.65 -14.95 14.47
CA LYS A 581 20.01 -15.94 15.37
C LYS A 581 21.03 -16.65 16.27
N GLU A 582 22.14 -17.14 15.71
CA GLU A 582 23.24 -17.77 16.44
C GLU A 582 23.95 -16.81 17.41
N GLN A 583 23.99 -15.51 17.10
CA GLN A 583 24.51 -14.49 18.00
C GLN A 583 23.57 -14.19 19.16
N GLU A 584 22.28 -13.98 18.87
CA GLU A 584 21.27 -13.74 19.90
C GLU A 584 21.15 -14.93 20.88
N ASP A 585 21.25 -16.18 20.38
CA ASP A 585 21.27 -17.38 21.23
C ASP A 585 22.50 -17.44 22.13
N ARG A 586 23.69 -17.17 21.58
CA ARG A 586 24.96 -17.09 22.33
C ARG A 586 24.93 -16.00 23.43
N GLU A 587 24.17 -14.94 23.24
CA GLU A 587 23.97 -13.87 24.24
C GLU A 587 22.93 -14.23 25.30
N LYS A 588 21.85 -14.93 24.91
CA LYS A 588 20.88 -15.52 25.84
C LYS A 588 21.53 -16.57 26.75
N GLU A 589 22.35 -17.48 26.20
CA GLU A 589 23.09 -18.48 26.98
C GLU A 589 24.04 -17.84 28.01
N LYS A 590 24.86 -16.85 27.61
CA LYS A 590 25.72 -16.08 28.54
C LYS A 590 24.90 -15.48 29.70
N THR A 591 23.74 -14.92 29.39
CA THR A 591 22.85 -14.30 30.38
C THR A 591 22.29 -15.34 31.37
N ILE A 592 21.88 -16.50 30.88
CA ILE A 592 21.39 -17.62 31.72
C ILE A 592 22.50 -18.15 32.64
N HIS A 593 23.74 -18.27 32.15
CA HIS A 593 24.89 -18.69 32.96
C HIS A 593 25.26 -17.69 34.07
N LEU A 594 25.06 -16.39 33.86
CA LEU A 594 25.27 -15.36 34.88
C LEU A 594 24.21 -15.46 36.01
N VAL A 595 22.95 -15.73 35.67
CA VAL A 595 21.87 -15.89 36.67
C VAL A 595 22.02 -17.18 37.48
N ASN A 596 22.46 -18.28 36.86
CA ASN A 596 22.67 -19.57 37.52
C ASN A 596 23.98 -19.67 38.32
N SER A 597 24.80 -18.62 38.35
CA SER A 597 26.01 -18.56 39.17
C SER A 597 25.67 -18.17 40.62
N PRO A 598 25.85 -19.06 41.62
CA PRO A 598 25.46 -18.75 43.00
C PRO A 598 26.29 -17.58 43.55
N SER A 599 25.61 -16.49 43.91
CA SER A 599 26.24 -15.23 44.32
C SER A 599 27.11 -15.42 45.56
N GLN A 600 28.43 -15.35 45.39
CA GLN A 600 29.38 -15.40 46.50
C GLN A 600 29.13 -14.20 47.41
N LYS A 601 28.52 -14.47 48.58
CA LYS A 601 28.28 -13.46 49.61
C LYS A 601 29.59 -12.81 50.04
N LYS A 602 29.85 -11.59 49.56
CA LYS A 602 30.91 -10.73 50.11
C LYS A 602 30.65 -10.59 51.60
N ARG A 603 31.58 -11.07 52.44
CA ARG A 603 31.48 -10.93 53.89
C ARG A 603 31.56 -9.44 54.23
N SER A 604 30.61 -8.94 55.01
CA SER A 604 30.74 -7.64 55.67
C SER A 604 31.93 -7.69 56.63
N CYS A 605 32.85 -6.73 56.51
CA CYS A 605 33.78 -6.45 57.59
C CYS A 605 33.05 -5.69 58.71
N CYS A 606 33.52 -5.85 59.94
CA CYS A 606 33.14 -5.03 61.09
C CYS A 606 33.78 -3.64 60.99
#